data_AF-A0AB33IVT5-F1
#
_entry.id   AF-A0AB33IVT5-F1
#
_cell.length_a   1.000
_cell.length_b   1.000
_cell.length_c   1.000
_cell.angle_alpha   90.00
_cell.angle_beta   90.00
_cell.angle_gamma   90.00
#
_symmetry.space_group_name_H-M   'P 1'
#
loop_
_entity.id
_entity.type
_entity.pdbx_description
1 polymer ?
#
loop_
_entity_poly.entity_id
_entity_poly.type
_entity_poly.pdbx_seq_one_letter_code
_entity_poly.pdbx_strand_id
1 'polypeptide(L)'
;MVINRFYYEIEMSNGEKLYFTGLDENGNLANVTAQLADIKGKEGMLTGTGFFIDKQGTLLTNRHVVGTDIDENAVKQGLSRAIEQLAYYYQQYAGELQTQYDQLEASKSYNVETDIWGNETTTSEQQNAEIETQQAELSNKYNQLQGLIAYLTGGGVDINHVKIKVAVQLGVAYNGDNVSNPYGLINKNPCRLVNISTSYHDRMRVKGMDKYEINAACQNPDDADLAIIRLSNNMTPESAYVFHFIGDQPQDTSILDFLKKEKSSKDLKIDQQLYMIGYNAGPTLAGNDQRIQAQLTSGKITQTTDGVRLLYSIPTVQGSSGSPVINEDGDVLAVNFAKLAVSDNFNFGIPIQKIRKFMGYRKTL
;
A
#
# COMPACT_ATOMS: atom_id res chain seq x y z
N MET A 1 -16.35 1.80 8.39
CA MET A 1 -15.16 2.18 7.60
C MET A 1 -14.11 1.10 7.82
N VAL A 2 -13.52 0.58 6.76
CA VAL A 2 -12.35 -0.29 6.80
C VAL A 2 -11.10 0.59 6.85
N ILE A 3 -10.17 0.24 7.74
CA ILE A 3 -8.89 0.92 7.89
C ILE A 3 -7.81 -0.13 7.62
N ASN A 4 -6.89 0.22 6.73
CA ASN A 4 -5.73 -0.58 6.39
C ASN A 4 -4.47 0.25 6.64
N ARG A 5 -3.66 -0.21 7.59
CA ARG A 5 -2.33 0.31 7.84
C ARG A 5 -1.30 -0.62 7.22
N PHE A 6 -0.35 -0.08 6.49
CA PHE A 6 0.63 -0.91 5.80
C PHE A 6 2.00 -0.24 5.68
N TYR A 7 3.01 -1.09 5.58
CA TYR A 7 4.36 -0.73 5.16
C TYR A 7 4.92 -1.88 4.33
N TYR A 8 6.02 -1.64 3.64
CA TYR A 8 6.69 -2.61 2.80
C TYR A 8 8.04 -2.99 3.40
N GLU A 9 8.42 -4.25 3.22
CA GLU A 9 9.71 -4.83 3.59
C GLU A 9 10.42 -5.28 2.31
N ILE A 10 11.67 -4.83 2.12
CA ILE A 10 12.60 -5.36 1.13
C ILE A 10 13.57 -6.27 1.88
N GLU A 11 13.53 -7.56 1.59
CA GLU A 11 14.52 -8.53 2.08
C GLU A 11 15.60 -8.71 1.01
N MET A 12 16.83 -8.34 1.36
CA MET A 12 18.01 -8.47 0.51
C MET A 12 18.52 -9.91 0.48
N SER A 13 19.38 -10.22 -0.50
CA SER A 13 19.98 -11.56 -0.67
C SER A 13 20.85 -11.99 0.51
N ASN A 14 21.44 -11.05 1.24
CA ASN A 14 22.23 -11.29 2.45
C ASN A 14 21.35 -11.46 3.73
N GLY A 15 20.02 -11.37 3.61
CA GLY A 15 19.07 -11.46 4.72
C GLY A 15 18.81 -10.15 5.46
N GLU A 16 19.49 -9.07 5.11
CA GLU A 16 19.20 -7.73 5.64
C GLU A 16 17.85 -7.22 5.12
N LYS A 17 17.24 -6.32 5.89
CA LYS A 17 15.90 -5.80 5.62
C LYS A 17 15.88 -4.29 5.60
N LEU A 18 15.14 -3.75 4.63
CA LEU A 18 14.74 -2.35 4.58
C LEU A 18 13.23 -2.24 4.66
N TYR A 19 12.76 -1.17 5.29
CA TYR A 19 11.36 -0.84 5.43
C TYR A 19 11.08 0.49 4.75
N PHE A 20 9.91 0.61 4.11
CA PHE A 20 9.48 1.83 3.43
C PHE A 20 7.95 1.90 3.34
N THR A 21 7.39 3.05 2.98
CA THR A 21 5.93 3.31 3.06
C THR A 21 5.26 3.43 1.70
N GLY A 22 6.03 3.55 0.62
CA GLY A 22 5.52 3.65 -0.75
C GLY A 22 6.55 4.30 -1.68
N LEU A 23 6.06 4.79 -2.82
CA LEU A 23 6.85 5.56 -3.79
C LEU A 23 6.38 7.03 -3.77
N ASP A 24 7.32 7.97 -3.84
CA ASP A 24 7.01 9.39 -4.03
C ASP A 24 6.67 9.72 -5.51
N GLU A 25 6.35 10.98 -5.80
CA GLU A 25 6.00 11.43 -7.15
C GLU A 25 7.11 11.21 -8.19
N ASN A 26 8.36 11.11 -7.74
CA ASN A 26 9.53 10.85 -8.58
C ASN A 26 9.86 9.35 -8.69
N GLY A 27 9.09 8.49 -8.01
CA GLY A 27 9.33 7.06 -7.92
C GLY A 27 10.48 6.66 -6.98
N ASN A 28 10.90 7.54 -6.06
CA ASN A 28 11.82 7.16 -4.99
C ASN A 28 11.08 6.48 -3.86
N LEU A 29 11.78 5.64 -3.10
CA LEU A 29 11.22 5.00 -1.92
C LEU A 29 10.99 6.04 -0.81
N ALA A 30 9.77 6.10 -0.28
CA ALA A 30 9.41 7.00 0.81
C ALA A 30 9.69 6.37 2.18
N ASN A 31 10.24 7.17 3.11
CA ASN A 31 10.52 6.79 4.50
C ASN A 31 11.38 5.51 4.65
N VAL A 32 12.42 5.37 3.82
CA VAL A 32 13.34 4.22 3.88
C VAL A 32 14.06 4.18 5.22
N THR A 33 14.08 3.01 5.87
CA THR A 33 14.85 2.76 7.09
C THR A 33 15.28 1.30 7.18
N ALA A 34 16.41 1.03 7.84
CA ALA A 34 16.85 -0.32 8.19
C ALA A 34 16.24 -0.81 9.53
N GLN A 35 15.63 0.08 10.32
CA GLN A 35 15.06 -0.27 11.62
C GLN A 35 13.54 -0.25 11.57
N LEU A 36 12.92 -1.39 11.93
CA LEU A 36 11.46 -1.51 11.97
C LEU A 36 10.82 -0.52 12.97
N ALA A 37 11.53 -0.11 14.02
CA ALA A 37 11.01 0.86 14.98
C ALA A 37 10.75 2.24 14.34
N ASP A 38 11.57 2.63 13.37
CA ASP A 38 11.52 3.96 12.73
C ASP A 38 10.39 4.10 11.72
N ILE A 39 9.77 2.98 11.31
CA ILE A 39 8.58 2.98 10.45
C ILE A 39 7.32 3.29 11.25
N LYS A 40 7.34 3.08 12.58
CA LYS A 40 6.16 3.27 13.43
C LYS A 40 5.72 4.74 13.40
N GLY A 41 4.47 4.96 13.03
CA GLY A 41 3.86 6.28 12.89
C GLY A 41 4.05 6.90 11.50
N LYS A 42 4.85 6.29 10.62
CA LYS A 42 5.03 6.70 9.22
C LYS A 42 4.30 5.80 8.25
N GLU A 43 3.69 4.70 8.72
CA GLU A 43 3.03 3.73 7.86
C GLU A 43 1.95 4.37 6.98
N GLY A 44 1.79 3.82 5.78
CA GLY A 44 0.70 4.19 4.90
C GLY A 44 -0.64 3.82 5.54
N MET A 45 -1.66 4.62 5.25
CA MET A 45 -3.03 4.35 5.67
C MET A 45 -3.97 4.47 4.47
N LEU A 46 -4.69 3.39 4.19
CA LEU A 46 -5.83 3.38 3.28
C LEU A 46 -7.11 3.26 4.09
N THR A 47 -8.15 3.93 3.60
CA THR A 47 -9.49 3.82 4.16
C THR A 47 -10.49 3.56 3.06
N GLY A 48 -11.53 2.83 3.41
CA GLY A 48 -12.63 2.52 2.52
C GLY A 48 -13.87 2.12 3.29
N THR A 49 -14.86 1.64 2.56
CA THR A 49 -16.09 1.12 3.13
C THR A 49 -16.11 -0.40 3.03
N GLY A 50 -16.65 -1.04 4.06
CA GLY A 50 -16.99 -2.46 4.05
C GLY A 50 -18.26 -2.64 4.85
N PHE A 51 -18.99 -3.72 4.56
CA PHE A 51 -20.31 -3.96 5.13
C PHE A 51 -20.45 -5.43 5.54
N PHE A 52 -21.19 -5.66 6.63
CA PHE A 52 -21.41 -7.00 7.16
C PHE A 52 -22.33 -7.81 6.26
N ILE A 53 -21.95 -9.05 6.00
CA ILE A 53 -22.72 -9.99 5.16
C ILE A 53 -23.22 -11.21 5.96
N ASP A 54 -22.80 -11.34 7.21
CA ASP A 54 -23.27 -12.38 8.12
C ASP A 54 -23.22 -11.90 9.58
N LYS A 55 -23.56 -12.81 10.52
CA LYS A 55 -23.50 -12.54 11.98
C LYS A 55 -22.13 -12.88 12.59
N GLN A 56 -21.23 -13.50 11.83
CA GLN A 56 -19.90 -13.94 12.25
C GLN A 56 -18.84 -12.85 12.08
N GLY A 57 -19.25 -11.59 11.90
CA GLY A 57 -18.34 -10.47 11.71
C GLY A 57 -17.65 -10.47 10.36
N THR A 58 -18.18 -11.16 9.34
CA THR A 58 -17.61 -11.15 7.99
C THR A 58 -18.06 -9.89 7.24
N LEU A 59 -17.09 -9.19 6.64
CA LEU A 59 -17.32 -8.02 5.82
C LEU A 59 -16.86 -8.24 4.38
N LEU A 60 -17.62 -7.70 3.43
CA LEU A 60 -17.21 -7.54 2.04
C LEU A 60 -16.71 -6.11 1.82
N THR A 61 -15.62 -5.97 1.07
CA THR A 61 -15.03 -4.68 0.67
C THR A 61 -14.24 -4.85 -0.64
N ASN A 62 -13.57 -3.80 -1.10
CA ASN A 62 -12.67 -3.85 -2.24
C ASN A 62 -11.31 -4.45 -1.87
N ARG A 63 -10.64 -5.11 -2.85
CA ARG A 63 -9.27 -5.61 -2.65
C ARG A 63 -8.30 -4.47 -2.38
N HIS A 64 -8.30 -3.42 -3.19
CA HIS A 64 -7.35 -2.30 -3.02
C HIS A 64 -7.49 -1.55 -1.69
N VAL A 65 -8.60 -1.74 -0.95
CA VAL A 65 -8.77 -1.17 0.39
C VAL A 65 -7.95 -1.97 1.41
N VAL A 66 -7.82 -3.29 1.24
CA VAL A 66 -7.19 -4.20 2.23
C VAL A 66 -5.82 -4.74 1.79
N GLY A 67 -5.56 -4.75 0.49
CA GLY A 67 -4.29 -5.13 -0.12
C GLY A 67 -3.75 -3.97 -0.91
N THR A 68 -2.45 -3.73 -0.81
CA THR A 68 -1.77 -2.68 -1.57
C THR A 68 -0.91 -3.31 -2.64
N ASP A 69 -1.32 -3.12 -3.90
CA ASP A 69 -0.53 -3.52 -5.06
C ASP A 69 0.58 -2.48 -5.24
N ILE A 70 1.85 -2.89 -5.18
CA ILE A 70 3.00 -2.05 -5.50
C ILE A 70 3.76 -2.65 -6.68
N ASP A 71 4.17 -1.81 -7.62
CA ASP A 71 4.98 -2.25 -8.76
C ASP A 71 6.41 -2.58 -8.28
N GLU A 72 6.76 -3.86 -8.28
CA GLU A 72 8.08 -4.33 -7.88
C GLU A 72 9.21 -3.74 -8.72
N ASN A 73 8.98 -3.49 -10.01
CA ASN A 73 10.00 -2.89 -10.88
C ASN A 73 10.23 -1.43 -10.48
N ALA A 74 9.15 -0.71 -10.17
CA ALA A 74 9.26 0.65 -9.67
C ALA A 74 9.98 0.70 -8.31
N VAL A 75 9.71 -0.26 -7.41
CA VAL A 75 10.44 -0.39 -6.14
C VAL A 75 11.92 -0.68 -6.37
N LYS A 76 12.27 -1.59 -7.29
CA LYS A 76 13.66 -1.90 -7.65
C LYS A 76 14.39 -0.68 -8.22
N GLN A 77 13.73 0.09 -9.07
CA GLN A 77 14.29 1.35 -9.60
C GLN A 77 14.48 2.39 -8.50
N GLY A 78 13.50 2.55 -7.60
CA GLY A 78 13.62 3.42 -6.43
C GLY A 78 14.76 3.02 -5.50
N LEU A 79 14.98 1.70 -5.32
CA LEU A 79 16.12 1.18 -4.56
C LEU A 79 17.46 1.48 -5.25
N SER A 80 17.56 1.32 -6.57
CA SER A 80 18.77 1.69 -7.33
C SER A 80 19.13 3.15 -7.12
N ARG A 81 18.15 4.05 -7.25
CA ARG A 81 18.37 5.49 -7.03
C ARG A 81 18.81 5.80 -5.60
N ALA A 82 18.23 5.13 -4.61
CA ALA A 82 18.64 5.31 -3.21
C ALA A 82 20.10 4.87 -2.99
N ILE A 83 20.53 3.77 -3.61
CA ILE A 83 21.91 3.28 -3.57
C ILE A 83 22.85 4.28 -4.26
N GLU A 84 22.48 4.79 -5.44
CA GLU A 84 23.25 5.79 -6.18
C GLU A 84 23.41 7.10 -5.39
N GLN A 85 22.34 7.58 -4.75
CA GLN A 85 22.39 8.77 -3.88
C GLN A 85 23.29 8.56 -2.66
N LEU A 86 23.24 7.38 -2.05
CA LEU A 86 24.09 7.04 -0.91
C LEU A 86 25.57 6.97 -1.33
N ALA A 87 25.86 6.33 -2.46
CA ALA A 87 27.22 6.28 -3.01
C ALA A 87 27.74 7.68 -3.33
N TYR A 88 26.92 8.55 -3.92
CA TYR A 88 27.27 9.94 -4.18
C TYR A 88 27.59 10.71 -2.90
N TYR A 89 26.77 10.57 -1.85
CA TYR A 89 27.02 11.17 -0.54
C TYR A 89 28.37 10.73 0.03
N TYR A 90 28.67 9.43 0.02
CA TYR A 90 29.96 8.92 0.48
C TYR A 90 31.12 9.40 -0.38
N GLN A 91 30.93 9.58 -1.68
CA GLN A 91 31.96 10.14 -2.55
C GLN A 91 32.30 11.59 -2.19
N GLN A 92 31.30 12.42 -1.84
CA GLN A 92 31.54 13.77 -1.35
C GLN A 92 32.31 13.75 -0.02
N TYR A 93 31.86 12.91 0.93
CA TYR A 93 32.54 12.78 2.22
C TYR A 93 33.99 12.27 2.08
N ALA A 94 34.26 11.38 1.12
CA ALA A 94 35.62 10.94 0.80
C ALA A 94 36.49 12.11 0.29
N GLY A 95 35.93 13.00 -0.52
CA GLY A 95 36.62 14.21 -0.98
C GLY A 95 36.96 15.18 0.15
N GLU A 96 36.08 15.31 1.15
CA GLU A 96 36.34 16.09 2.36
C GLU A 96 37.49 15.51 3.19
N LEU A 97 37.51 14.18 3.38
CA LEU A 97 38.61 13.50 4.09
C LEU A 97 39.96 13.72 3.39
N GLN A 98 39.98 13.65 2.04
CA GLN A 98 41.19 13.94 1.26
C GLN A 98 41.63 15.40 1.43
N THR A 99 40.69 16.34 1.40
CA THR A 99 40.99 17.77 1.62
C THR A 99 41.60 18.01 3.00
N GLN A 100 41.08 17.37 4.05
CA GLN A 100 41.64 17.44 5.40
C GLN A 100 43.04 16.84 5.46
N TYR A 101 43.28 15.72 4.76
CA TYR A 101 44.60 15.12 4.66
C TYR A 101 45.61 16.07 4.01
N ASP A 102 45.24 16.70 2.89
CA ASP A 102 46.13 17.61 2.14
C ASP A 102 46.44 18.88 2.95
N GLN A 103 45.47 19.38 3.73
CA GLN A 103 45.68 20.50 4.66
C GLN A 103 46.66 20.15 5.77
N LEU A 104 46.54 18.96 6.35
CA LEU A 104 47.48 18.45 7.33
C LEU A 104 48.89 18.31 6.73
N GLU A 105 49.00 17.79 5.51
CA GLU A 105 50.27 17.68 4.80
C GLU A 105 50.92 19.05 4.57
N ALA A 106 50.14 20.04 4.13
CA ALA A 106 50.61 21.42 3.94
C ALA A 106 51.00 22.12 5.26
N SER A 107 50.49 21.65 6.41
CA SER A 107 50.80 22.20 7.73
C SER A 107 52.09 21.65 8.36
N LYS A 108 52.67 20.59 7.77
CA LYS A 108 53.94 20.02 8.26
C LYS A 108 55.03 21.08 8.19
N SER A 109 55.75 21.25 9.30
CA SER A 109 56.85 22.20 9.41
C SER A 109 58.17 21.49 9.12
N TYR A 110 58.89 21.97 8.12
CA TYR A 110 60.23 21.48 7.76
C TYR A 110 61.30 22.50 8.15
N ASN A 111 61.18 23.12 9.34
CA ASN A 111 62.17 24.08 9.81
C ASN A 111 63.44 23.33 10.24
N VAL A 112 64.51 23.54 9.48
CA VAL A 112 65.86 23.08 9.80
C VAL A 112 66.57 24.21 10.56
N GLU A 113 66.78 24.04 11.86
CA GLU A 113 67.62 24.95 12.64
C GLU A 113 69.04 24.38 12.70
N THR A 114 70.02 25.14 12.21
CA THR A 114 71.43 24.81 12.39
C THR A 114 71.88 25.29 13.76
N ASP A 115 72.46 24.39 14.55
CA ASP A 115 73.11 24.76 15.79
C ASP A 115 74.38 25.61 15.53
N ILE A 116 74.97 26.13 16.60
CA ILE A 116 76.21 26.95 16.56
C ILE A 116 77.44 26.18 16.01
N TRP A 117 77.32 24.87 15.79
CA TRP A 117 78.34 24.00 15.20
C TRP A 117 77.98 23.52 13.79
N GLY A 118 76.86 23.98 13.22
CA GLY A 118 76.40 23.63 11.88
C GLY A 118 75.67 22.29 11.79
N ASN A 119 75.28 21.66 12.91
CA ASN A 119 74.43 20.48 12.88
C ASN A 119 72.97 20.89 12.71
N GLU A 120 72.27 20.24 11.79
CA GLU A 120 70.84 20.40 11.60
C GLU A 120 70.08 19.73 12.75
N THR A 121 69.25 20.49 13.46
CA THR A 121 68.31 19.98 14.47
C THR A 121 66.90 20.37 14.06
N THR A 122 66.01 19.39 13.99
CA THR A 122 64.64 19.56 13.50
C THR A 122 63.69 19.68 14.70
N THR A 123 63.25 20.88 15.02
CA THR A 123 62.40 21.18 16.18
C THR A 123 60.93 20.74 16.00
N SER A 124 60.58 20.18 14.83
CA SER A 124 59.21 19.85 14.42
C SER A 124 58.86 18.35 14.39
N GLU A 125 59.77 17.45 14.78
CA GLU A 125 59.54 15.99 14.71
C GLU A 125 58.28 15.52 15.45
N GLN A 126 58.06 16.00 16.68
CA GLN A 126 56.90 15.60 17.48
C GLN A 126 55.57 16.10 16.88
N GLN A 127 55.55 17.33 16.37
CA GLN A 127 54.37 17.90 15.71
C GLN A 127 54.06 17.17 14.40
N ASN A 128 55.09 16.85 13.61
CA ASN A 128 54.92 16.10 12.37
C ASN A 128 54.47 14.65 12.65
N ALA A 129 54.92 14.02 13.73
CA ALA A 129 54.47 12.68 14.14
C ALA A 129 52.98 12.65 14.56
N GLU A 130 52.51 13.70 15.23
CA GLU A 130 51.08 13.87 15.55
C GLU A 130 50.24 14.04 14.27
N ILE A 131 50.73 14.85 13.32
CA ILE A 131 50.09 15.03 12.00
C ILE A 131 50.03 13.70 11.24
N GLU A 132 51.12 12.92 11.22
CA GLU A 132 51.16 11.60 10.58
C GLU A 132 50.15 10.62 11.18
N THR A 133 49.95 10.67 12.49
CA THR A 133 48.94 9.85 13.18
C THR A 133 47.52 10.22 12.71
N GLN A 134 47.19 11.51 12.64
CA GLN A 134 45.89 11.97 12.14
C GLN A 134 45.68 11.62 10.66
N GLN A 135 46.73 11.78 9.84
CA GLN A 135 46.73 11.40 8.43
C GLN A 135 46.48 9.90 8.24
N ALA A 136 47.06 9.04 9.09
CA ALA A 136 46.81 7.61 9.06
C ALA A 136 45.33 7.28 9.38
N GLU A 137 44.72 7.96 10.36
CA GLU A 137 43.29 7.80 10.67
C GLU A 137 42.39 8.23 9.50
N LEU A 138 42.68 9.38 8.88
CA LEU A 138 41.95 9.88 7.72
C LEU A 138 42.08 8.93 6.53
N SER A 139 43.29 8.43 6.25
CA SER A 139 43.54 7.47 5.18
C SER A 139 42.77 6.17 5.40
N ASN A 140 42.74 5.66 6.63
CA ASN A 140 41.96 4.48 6.98
C ASN A 140 40.45 4.68 6.73
N LYS A 141 39.89 5.82 7.18
CA LYS A 141 38.49 6.16 6.93
C LYS A 141 38.20 6.29 5.43
N TYR A 142 39.08 6.95 4.69
CA TYR A 142 38.96 7.10 3.24
C TYR A 142 38.94 5.74 2.54
N ASN A 143 39.87 4.84 2.86
CA ASN A 143 39.95 3.51 2.26
C ASN A 143 38.71 2.65 2.55
N GLN A 144 38.19 2.71 3.78
CA GLN A 144 36.93 2.05 4.13
C GLN A 144 35.76 2.58 3.30
N LEU A 145 35.69 3.91 3.14
CA LEU A 145 34.64 4.57 2.38
C LEU A 145 34.72 4.23 0.87
N GLN A 146 35.93 4.18 0.30
CA GLN A 146 36.14 3.74 -1.08
C GLN A 146 35.68 2.30 -1.29
N GLY A 147 35.98 1.40 -0.34
CA GLY A 147 35.49 0.02 -0.38
C GLY A 147 33.96 -0.05 -0.39
N LEU A 148 33.29 0.77 0.43
CA LEU A 148 31.83 0.85 0.47
C LEU A 148 31.25 1.43 -0.83
N ILE A 149 31.83 2.49 -1.38
CA ILE A 149 31.41 3.07 -2.67
C ILE A 149 31.54 2.03 -3.79
N ALA A 150 32.65 1.30 -3.84
CA ALA A 150 32.87 0.25 -4.83
C ALA A 150 31.85 -0.89 -4.68
N TYR A 151 31.51 -1.27 -3.44
CA TYR A 151 30.46 -2.26 -3.19
C TYR A 151 29.08 -1.79 -3.68
N LEU A 152 28.70 -0.55 -3.35
CA LEU A 152 27.40 0.02 -3.73
C LEU A 152 27.27 0.21 -5.24
N THR A 153 28.31 0.68 -5.92
CA THR A 153 28.29 1.00 -7.36
C THR A 153 28.66 -0.18 -8.26
N GLY A 154 29.42 -1.16 -7.75
CA GLY A 154 29.90 -2.34 -8.48
C GLY A 154 28.94 -3.53 -8.51
N GLY A 155 27.68 -3.36 -8.11
CA GLY A 155 26.69 -4.44 -8.07
C GLY A 155 26.80 -5.34 -6.84
N GLY A 156 27.42 -4.88 -5.74
CA GLY A 156 27.45 -5.60 -4.47
C GLY A 156 26.06 -5.79 -3.85
N VAL A 157 25.10 -4.92 -4.20
CA VAL A 157 23.69 -5.09 -3.85
C VAL A 157 22.94 -5.72 -5.03
N ASP A 158 22.46 -6.95 -4.82
CA ASP A 158 21.67 -7.67 -5.83
C ASP A 158 20.20 -7.23 -5.82
N ILE A 159 19.92 -6.14 -6.52
CA ILE A 159 18.58 -5.54 -6.64
C ILE A 159 17.61 -6.48 -7.38
N ASN A 160 18.10 -7.35 -8.26
CA ASN A 160 17.23 -8.17 -9.12
C ASN A 160 16.54 -9.28 -8.33
N HIS A 161 17.19 -9.80 -7.28
CA HIS A 161 16.70 -10.91 -6.48
C HIS A 161 16.14 -10.52 -5.10
N VAL A 162 15.90 -9.22 -4.86
CA VAL A 162 15.24 -8.78 -3.62
C VAL A 162 13.80 -9.30 -3.55
N LYS A 163 13.35 -9.65 -2.34
CA LYS A 163 11.96 -10.03 -2.08
C LYS A 163 11.23 -8.85 -1.45
N ILE A 164 10.12 -8.46 -2.06
CA ILE A 164 9.28 -7.38 -1.53
C ILE A 164 8.06 -8.01 -0.86
N LYS A 165 7.81 -7.63 0.39
CA LYS A 165 6.63 -8.04 1.16
C LYS A 165 5.87 -6.81 1.62
N VAL A 166 4.56 -6.96 1.76
CA VAL A 166 3.72 -5.97 2.42
C VAL A 166 3.33 -6.48 3.79
N ALA A 167 3.50 -5.66 4.80
CA ALA A 167 2.96 -5.87 6.14
C ALA A 167 1.68 -5.05 6.26
N VAL A 168 0.58 -5.71 6.62
CA VAL A 168 -0.76 -5.13 6.65
C VAL A 168 -1.38 -5.33 8.03
N GLN A 169 -2.01 -4.30 8.57
CA GLN A 169 -2.83 -4.34 9.77
C GLN A 169 -4.22 -3.79 9.45
N LEU A 170 -5.24 -4.63 9.58
CA LEU A 170 -6.63 -4.31 9.24
C LEU A 170 -7.48 -4.09 10.48
N GLY A 171 -8.38 -3.12 10.41
CA GLY A 171 -9.43 -2.94 11.40
C GLY A 171 -10.62 -2.16 10.85
N VAL A 172 -11.63 -1.95 11.69
CA VAL A 172 -12.83 -1.20 11.31
C VAL A 172 -13.21 -0.13 12.34
N ALA A 173 -13.77 0.96 11.84
CA ALA A 173 -14.48 1.95 12.63
C ALA A 173 -15.98 1.88 12.30
N TYR A 174 -16.82 1.96 13.33
CA TYR A 174 -18.27 1.96 13.19
C TYR A 174 -18.83 3.37 13.01
N ASN A 175 -20.11 3.45 12.66
CA ASN A 175 -20.82 4.71 12.58
C ASN A 175 -20.82 5.41 13.95
N GLY A 176 -20.29 6.63 14.01
CA GLY A 176 -20.14 7.40 15.24
C GLY A 176 -18.88 7.09 16.06
N ASP A 177 -17.98 6.24 15.60
CA ASP A 177 -16.66 6.10 16.26
C ASP A 177 -15.84 7.38 16.11
N ASN A 178 -15.08 7.72 17.15
CA ASN A 178 -14.11 8.80 17.11
C ASN A 178 -12.85 8.34 16.34
N VAL A 179 -12.48 9.08 15.30
CA VAL A 179 -11.37 8.77 14.37
C VAL A 179 -10.15 9.67 14.56
N SER A 180 -10.03 10.37 15.68
CA SER A 180 -8.86 11.17 16.04
C SER A 180 -7.56 10.36 16.08
N ASN A 181 -7.68 9.08 16.45
CA ASN A 181 -6.59 8.11 16.44
C ASN A 181 -6.99 6.86 15.65
N PRO A 182 -6.84 6.88 14.31
CA PRO A 182 -7.14 5.73 13.45
C PRO A 182 -6.37 4.46 13.86
N TYR A 183 -5.15 4.61 14.41
CA TYR A 183 -4.35 3.48 14.89
C TYR A 183 -4.99 2.80 16.10
N GLY A 184 -5.59 3.58 17.01
CA GLY A 184 -6.35 3.06 18.15
C GLY A 184 -7.56 2.24 17.71
N LEU A 185 -8.21 2.63 16.61
CA LEU A 185 -9.39 1.93 16.07
C LEU A 185 -9.05 0.56 15.50
N ILE A 186 -7.89 0.43 14.85
CA ILE A 186 -7.41 -0.88 14.35
C ILE A 186 -7.26 -1.87 15.50
N ASN A 187 -6.71 -1.42 16.64
CA ASN A 187 -6.56 -2.26 17.82
C ASN A 187 -7.88 -2.52 18.54
N LYS A 188 -8.84 -1.59 18.47
CA LYS A 188 -10.18 -1.74 19.06
C LYS A 188 -11.00 -2.80 18.34
N ASN A 189 -11.03 -2.77 17.01
CA ASN A 189 -11.80 -3.70 16.18
C ASN A 189 -10.91 -4.32 15.07
N PRO A 190 -9.96 -5.20 15.44
CA PRO A 190 -9.04 -5.79 14.47
C PRO A 190 -9.77 -6.75 13.53
N CYS A 191 -9.28 -6.84 12.30
CA CYS A 191 -9.78 -7.74 11.28
C CYS A 191 -8.66 -8.62 10.73
N ARG A 192 -9.03 -9.80 10.24
CA ARG A 192 -8.16 -10.68 9.45
C ARG A 192 -8.69 -10.81 8.04
N LEU A 193 -7.78 -10.98 7.08
CA LEU A 193 -8.12 -11.33 5.71
C LEU A 193 -8.63 -12.77 5.66
N VAL A 194 -9.77 -13.00 5.02
CA VAL A 194 -10.37 -14.33 4.81
C VAL A 194 -10.20 -14.79 3.38
N ASN A 195 -10.47 -13.90 2.42
CA ASN A 195 -10.32 -14.18 1.00
C ASN A 195 -10.03 -12.87 0.26
N ILE A 196 -9.26 -12.92 -0.82
CA ILE A 196 -8.92 -11.76 -1.63
C ILE A 196 -8.87 -12.19 -3.09
N SER A 197 -9.44 -11.40 -3.99
CA SER A 197 -9.38 -11.71 -5.40
C SER A 197 -7.94 -11.56 -5.92
N THR A 198 -7.52 -12.44 -6.82
CA THR A 198 -6.20 -12.32 -7.45
C THR A 198 -6.16 -11.11 -8.38
N SER A 199 -5.06 -10.37 -8.35
CA SER A 199 -4.80 -9.37 -9.40
C SER A 199 -4.35 -10.07 -10.68
N TYR A 200 -4.50 -9.37 -11.80
CA TYR A 200 -3.86 -9.74 -13.05
C TYR A 200 -2.35 -9.98 -12.90
N HIS A 201 -1.67 -9.15 -12.09
CA HIS A 201 -0.23 -9.23 -11.86
C HIS A 201 0.16 -10.49 -11.09
N ASP A 202 -0.66 -10.93 -10.13
CA ASP A 202 -0.42 -12.16 -9.36
C ASP A 202 -0.51 -13.42 -10.23
N ARG A 203 -1.39 -13.42 -11.23
CA ARG A 203 -1.57 -14.59 -12.13
C ARG A 203 -0.39 -14.77 -13.09
N MET A 204 0.28 -13.69 -13.47
CA MET A 204 1.49 -13.76 -14.31
C MET A 204 2.69 -14.34 -13.57
N ARG A 205 2.84 -14.05 -12.28
CA ARG A 205 3.90 -14.63 -11.44
C ARG A 205 3.84 -16.15 -11.38
N VAL A 206 2.64 -16.72 -11.43
CA VAL A 206 2.42 -18.17 -11.33
C VAL A 206 2.65 -18.90 -12.66
N LYS A 207 2.55 -18.22 -13.81
CA LYS A 207 2.45 -18.90 -15.12
C LYS A 207 3.48 -18.53 -16.18
N GLY A 208 4.35 -17.53 -16.00
CA GLY A 208 5.39 -17.21 -16.98
C GLY A 208 4.85 -16.95 -18.39
N MET A 209 3.73 -16.22 -18.50
CA MET A 209 2.97 -16.03 -19.75
C MET A 209 3.52 -14.91 -20.64
N ASP A 210 3.38 -15.09 -21.96
CA ASP A 210 3.98 -14.25 -23.00
C ASP A 210 3.07 -13.09 -23.46
N LYS A 211 3.64 -12.02 -24.05
CA LYS A 211 3.02 -10.68 -24.29
C LYS A 211 1.68 -10.67 -25.05
N TYR A 212 1.35 -11.71 -25.80
CA TYR A 212 0.10 -11.81 -26.56
C TYR A 212 -1.06 -12.46 -25.76
N GLU A 213 -0.78 -13.32 -24.78
CA GLU A 213 -1.80 -13.89 -23.87
C GLU A 213 -2.25 -12.87 -22.80
N ILE A 214 -1.41 -11.87 -22.56
CA ILE A 214 -1.60 -10.70 -21.68
C ILE A 214 -2.91 -9.96 -22.00
N ASN A 215 -3.18 -9.72 -23.28
CA ASN A 215 -4.37 -8.99 -23.73
C ASN A 215 -5.68 -9.76 -23.52
N ALA A 216 -5.64 -11.10 -23.52
CA ALA A 216 -6.80 -11.95 -23.27
C ALA A 216 -7.08 -12.12 -21.76
N ALA A 217 -6.05 -12.16 -20.91
CA ALA A 217 -6.20 -12.28 -19.45
C ALA A 217 -6.69 -10.98 -18.78
N CYS A 218 -6.40 -9.80 -19.34
CA CYS A 218 -6.94 -8.50 -18.91
C CYS A 218 -8.46 -8.37 -19.14
N GLN A 219 -9.05 -9.27 -19.94
CA GLN A 219 -10.49 -9.33 -20.20
C GLN A 219 -11.23 -10.29 -19.25
N ASN A 220 -10.52 -10.94 -18.31
CA ASN A 220 -11.13 -11.95 -17.46
C ASN A 220 -12.08 -11.31 -16.42
N PRO A 221 -13.39 -11.64 -16.43
CA PRO A 221 -14.37 -11.16 -15.45
C PRO A 221 -14.04 -11.52 -13.99
N ASP A 222 -13.08 -12.43 -13.78
CA ASP A 222 -12.67 -12.97 -12.47
C ASP A 222 -11.70 -12.09 -11.68
N ASP A 223 -11.26 -10.95 -12.23
CA ASP A 223 -10.45 -9.94 -11.53
C ASP A 223 -11.33 -8.88 -10.85
N ALA A 224 -12.41 -9.32 -10.19
CA ALA A 224 -13.25 -8.41 -9.43
C ALA A 224 -12.45 -7.90 -8.23
N ASP A 225 -12.26 -6.59 -8.09
CA ASP A 225 -11.55 -5.99 -6.95
C ASP A 225 -12.36 -6.16 -5.65
N LEU A 226 -12.31 -7.36 -5.06
CA LEU A 226 -13.10 -7.77 -3.91
C LEU A 226 -12.21 -8.44 -2.87
N ALA A 227 -12.54 -8.21 -1.61
CA ALA A 227 -11.94 -8.90 -0.48
C ALA A 227 -12.98 -9.19 0.60
N ILE A 228 -12.78 -10.31 1.28
CA ILE A 228 -13.51 -10.71 2.48
C ILE A 228 -12.56 -10.55 3.65
N ILE A 229 -12.96 -9.74 4.61
CA ILE A 229 -12.30 -9.62 5.91
C ILE A 229 -13.25 -10.09 7.00
N ARG A 230 -12.72 -10.45 8.17
CA ARG A 230 -13.53 -10.84 9.31
C ARG A 230 -12.99 -10.23 10.59
N LEU A 231 -13.88 -9.74 11.45
CA LEU A 231 -13.52 -9.30 12.79
C LEU A 231 -12.85 -10.44 13.57
N SER A 232 -11.78 -10.12 14.30
CA SER A 232 -11.03 -11.14 15.05
C SER A 232 -11.87 -11.82 16.15
N ASN A 233 -12.92 -11.16 16.65
CA ASN A 233 -13.87 -11.74 17.61
C ASN A 233 -14.94 -12.66 16.95
N ASN A 234 -14.95 -12.76 15.62
CA ASN A 234 -15.92 -13.50 14.82
C ASN A 234 -17.39 -13.16 15.15
N MET A 235 -17.69 -11.88 15.44
CA MET A 235 -19.04 -11.45 15.83
C MET A 235 -19.39 -10.09 15.24
N THR A 236 -20.50 -10.03 14.50
CA THR A 236 -21.08 -8.77 14.04
C THR A 236 -21.74 -8.05 15.23
N PRO A 237 -21.46 -6.76 15.49
CA PRO A 237 -22.12 -6.01 16.56
C PRO A 237 -23.65 -6.03 16.41
N GLU A 238 -24.39 -6.13 17.53
CA GLU A 238 -25.86 -6.22 17.50
C GLU A 238 -26.53 -5.02 16.83
N SER A 239 -25.94 -3.83 16.99
CA SER A 239 -26.42 -2.58 16.38
C SER A 239 -26.08 -2.45 14.89
N ALA A 240 -25.28 -3.37 14.33
CA ALA A 240 -24.89 -3.32 12.93
C ALA A 240 -25.90 -4.05 12.03
N TYR A 241 -26.21 -3.42 10.90
CA TYR A 241 -27.03 -4.04 9.86
C TYR A 241 -26.22 -5.10 9.12
N VAL A 242 -26.85 -6.26 8.87
CA VAL A 242 -26.29 -7.32 8.03
C VAL A 242 -26.98 -7.22 6.67
N PHE A 243 -26.18 -6.97 5.64
CA PHE A 243 -26.69 -6.83 4.28
C PHE A 243 -26.96 -8.21 3.67
N HIS A 244 -27.98 -8.23 2.83
CA HIS A 244 -28.38 -9.40 2.07
C HIS A 244 -28.21 -9.13 0.59
N PHE A 245 -27.92 -10.17 -0.17
CA PHE A 245 -27.90 -10.09 -1.62
C PHE A 245 -29.26 -10.48 -2.19
N ILE A 246 -29.62 -9.90 -3.34
CA ILE A 246 -30.90 -10.16 -4.00
C ILE A 246 -31.10 -11.67 -4.25
N GLY A 247 -32.05 -12.29 -3.54
CA GLY A 247 -32.33 -13.75 -3.62
C GLY A 247 -31.70 -14.61 -2.51
N ASP A 248 -31.13 -14.01 -1.47
CA ASP A 248 -30.58 -14.71 -0.28
C ASP A 248 -31.57 -14.74 0.91
N GLN A 249 -32.82 -14.28 0.72
CA GLN A 249 -33.76 -14.11 1.82
C GLN A 249 -34.40 -15.45 2.26
N PRO A 250 -34.36 -15.83 3.55
CA PRO A 250 -34.86 -17.11 4.05
C PRO A 250 -36.39 -17.29 3.94
N GLN A 251 -37.12 -16.26 3.53
CA GLN A 251 -38.57 -16.32 3.26
C GLN A 251 -38.88 -16.84 1.84
N ASP A 252 -37.87 -17.15 1.02
CA ASP A 252 -38.02 -17.73 -0.31
C ASP A 252 -38.47 -19.20 -0.18
N THR A 253 -39.75 -19.38 0.16
CA THR A 253 -40.39 -20.69 0.40
C THR A 253 -40.66 -21.48 -0.88
N SER A 254 -40.39 -20.89 -2.06
CA SER A 254 -40.63 -21.50 -3.36
C SER A 254 -39.49 -21.24 -4.33
N ILE A 255 -39.10 -22.30 -5.06
CA ILE A 255 -38.16 -22.25 -6.20
C ILE A 255 -38.60 -21.19 -7.23
N LEU A 256 -39.91 -20.93 -7.36
CA LEU A 256 -40.44 -19.90 -8.26
C LEU A 256 -40.10 -18.48 -7.82
N ASP A 257 -40.05 -18.19 -6.52
CA ASP A 257 -39.71 -16.85 -6.01
C ASP A 257 -38.20 -16.60 -6.16
N PHE A 258 -37.39 -17.64 -5.93
CA PHE A 258 -35.98 -17.62 -6.22
C PHE A 258 -35.71 -17.36 -7.72
N LEU A 259 -36.35 -18.11 -8.63
CA LEU A 259 -36.17 -17.94 -10.08
C LEU A 259 -36.66 -16.57 -10.60
N LYS A 260 -37.75 -16.03 -10.03
CA LYS A 260 -38.23 -14.67 -10.35
C LYS A 260 -37.25 -13.59 -9.90
N LYS A 261 -36.70 -13.69 -8.68
CA LYS A 261 -35.70 -12.75 -8.16
C LYS A 261 -34.35 -12.88 -8.88
N GLU A 262 -33.92 -14.09 -9.21
CA GLU A 262 -32.71 -14.30 -10.02
C GLU A 262 -32.86 -13.66 -11.41
N LYS A 263 -34.05 -13.80 -12.03
CA LYS A 263 -34.38 -13.11 -13.29
C LYS A 263 -34.41 -11.59 -13.13
N SER A 264 -35.01 -11.07 -12.05
CA SER A 264 -34.99 -9.63 -11.71
C SER A 264 -33.58 -9.08 -11.47
N SER A 265 -32.66 -9.88 -10.91
CA SER A 265 -31.25 -9.50 -10.72
C SER A 265 -30.45 -9.44 -12.03
N LYS A 266 -30.94 -10.12 -13.08
CA LYS A 266 -30.42 -10.01 -14.46
C LYS A 266 -31.09 -8.88 -15.25
N ASP A 267 -32.34 -8.56 -14.92
CA ASP A 267 -33.15 -7.51 -15.57
C ASP A 267 -33.00 -6.14 -14.86
N LEU A 268 -31.77 -5.76 -14.49
CA LEU A 268 -31.48 -4.39 -14.02
C LEU A 268 -31.83 -3.39 -15.12
N LYS A 269 -32.72 -2.44 -14.83
CA LYS A 269 -33.24 -1.50 -15.84
C LYS A 269 -32.55 -0.16 -15.76
N ILE A 270 -32.30 0.45 -16.91
CA ILE A 270 -31.95 1.88 -16.98
C ILE A 270 -33.02 2.69 -16.23
N ASP A 271 -32.60 3.74 -15.53
CA ASP A 271 -33.43 4.61 -14.70
C ASP A 271 -33.93 3.99 -13.38
N GLN A 272 -33.58 2.74 -13.08
CA GLN A 272 -33.84 2.14 -11.77
C GLN A 272 -33.07 2.90 -10.67
N GLN A 273 -33.77 3.23 -9.59
CA GLN A 273 -33.23 3.93 -8.43
C GLN A 273 -32.27 3.04 -7.65
N LEU A 274 -31.13 3.62 -7.25
CA LEU A 274 -30.10 2.98 -6.45
C LEU A 274 -29.69 3.90 -5.28
N TYR A 275 -29.20 3.26 -4.22
CA TYR A 275 -28.61 3.93 -3.07
C TYR A 275 -27.24 3.34 -2.76
N MET A 276 -26.39 4.14 -2.14
CA MET A 276 -25.07 3.71 -1.66
C MET A 276 -24.91 4.20 -0.23
N ILE A 277 -24.46 3.31 0.65
CA ILE A 277 -24.15 3.62 2.04
C ILE A 277 -22.65 3.50 2.21
N GLY A 278 -21.96 4.59 2.56
CA GLY A 278 -20.51 4.60 2.58
C GLY A 278 -19.90 5.56 3.58
N TYR A 279 -18.59 5.48 3.73
CA TYR A 279 -17.76 6.43 4.47
C TYR A 279 -16.96 7.26 3.47
N ASN A 280 -17.69 8.09 2.72
CA ASN A 280 -17.16 9.02 1.74
C ASN A 280 -16.11 9.91 2.42
N ALA A 281 -14.96 10.07 1.76
CA ALA A 281 -13.79 10.82 2.19
C ALA A 281 -13.24 10.47 3.60
N GLY A 282 -13.67 9.34 4.18
CA GLY A 282 -13.08 8.74 5.38
C GLY A 282 -13.00 9.70 6.58
N PRO A 283 -11.87 9.74 7.30
CA PRO A 283 -11.68 10.63 8.46
C PRO A 283 -11.80 12.12 8.14
N THR A 284 -11.59 12.53 6.88
CA THR A 284 -11.61 13.97 6.52
C THR A 284 -13.01 14.58 6.66
N LEU A 285 -14.08 13.77 6.53
CA LEU A 285 -15.46 14.21 6.75
C LEU A 285 -15.94 14.08 8.19
N ALA A 286 -15.10 13.63 9.12
CA ALA A 286 -15.49 13.50 10.53
C ALA A 286 -15.70 14.87 11.23
N GLY A 287 -15.37 15.98 10.55
CA GLY A 287 -15.60 17.35 11.02
C GLY A 287 -14.90 17.66 12.35
N ASN A 288 -15.37 18.70 13.03
CA ASN A 288 -14.78 19.15 14.30
C ASN A 288 -14.97 18.15 15.45
N ASP A 289 -16.03 17.34 15.39
CA ASP A 289 -16.33 16.34 16.44
C ASP A 289 -15.47 15.08 16.27
N GLN A 290 -14.73 14.95 15.16
CA GLN A 290 -13.88 13.81 14.83
C GLN A 290 -14.62 12.47 14.87
N ARG A 291 -15.95 12.47 14.69
CA ARG A 291 -16.77 11.27 14.67
C ARG A 291 -17.19 10.96 13.25
N ILE A 292 -16.82 9.78 12.77
CA ILE A 292 -17.13 9.41 11.40
C ILE A 292 -18.61 9.00 11.27
N GLN A 293 -19.28 9.48 10.24
CA GLN A 293 -20.67 9.11 9.94
C GLN A 293 -20.75 8.45 8.57
N ALA A 294 -21.57 7.41 8.45
CA ALA A 294 -21.92 6.84 7.15
C ALA A 294 -22.85 7.82 6.42
N GLN A 295 -22.61 8.02 5.13
CA GLN A 295 -23.46 8.81 4.25
C GLN A 295 -24.29 7.91 3.36
N LEU A 296 -25.54 8.31 3.14
CA LEU A 296 -26.43 7.74 2.12
C LEU A 296 -26.40 8.65 0.90
N THR A 297 -25.99 8.12 -0.24
CA THR A 297 -26.09 8.79 -1.54
C THR A 297 -27.01 8.01 -2.46
N SER A 298 -27.56 8.69 -3.46
CA SER A 298 -28.54 8.10 -4.38
C SER A 298 -28.27 8.49 -5.82
N GLY A 299 -28.76 7.68 -6.74
CA GLY A 299 -28.60 7.86 -8.17
C GLY A 299 -29.35 6.78 -8.92
N LYS A 300 -29.17 6.70 -10.22
CA LYS A 300 -29.90 5.73 -11.05
C LYS A 300 -28.94 4.94 -11.91
N ILE A 301 -29.39 3.78 -12.35
CA ILE A 301 -28.69 3.01 -13.39
C ILE A 301 -28.67 3.83 -14.68
N THR A 302 -27.48 4.10 -15.19
CA THR A 302 -27.28 4.95 -16.38
C THR A 302 -27.21 4.16 -17.68
N GLN A 303 -26.91 2.87 -17.62
CA GLN A 303 -26.76 2.00 -18.78
C GLN A 303 -27.13 0.55 -18.44
N THR A 304 -27.57 -0.23 -19.44
CA THR A 304 -27.72 -1.67 -19.31
C THR A 304 -26.39 -2.31 -18.93
N THR A 305 -26.41 -3.21 -17.95
CA THR A 305 -25.20 -3.92 -17.53
C THR A 305 -24.76 -4.92 -18.60
N ASP A 306 -23.46 -4.94 -18.87
CA ASP A 306 -22.79 -5.95 -19.69
C ASP A 306 -22.41 -7.20 -18.89
N GLY A 307 -22.80 -7.27 -17.60
CA GLY A 307 -22.38 -8.31 -16.65
C GLY A 307 -20.94 -8.15 -16.14
N VAL A 308 -20.20 -7.16 -16.65
CA VAL A 308 -18.83 -6.83 -16.23
C VAL A 308 -18.85 -5.74 -15.17
N ARG A 309 -19.69 -4.71 -15.36
CA ARG A 309 -19.82 -3.54 -14.47
C ARG A 309 -21.29 -3.10 -14.36
N LEU A 310 -21.64 -2.49 -13.24
CA LEU A 310 -22.91 -1.77 -13.06
C LEU A 310 -22.63 -0.27 -13.06
N LEU A 311 -23.14 0.46 -14.06
CA LEU A 311 -22.94 1.91 -14.20
C LEU A 311 -24.10 2.69 -13.58
N TYR A 312 -23.79 3.73 -12.82
CA TYR A 312 -24.78 4.57 -12.17
C TYR A 312 -24.33 6.03 -11.99
N SER A 313 -25.30 6.90 -11.69
CA SER A 313 -25.08 8.33 -11.45
C SER A 313 -24.77 8.69 -9.99
N ILE A 314 -24.69 7.72 -9.08
CA ILE A 314 -24.36 7.98 -7.67
C ILE A 314 -22.95 8.60 -7.58
N PRO A 315 -22.76 9.77 -6.93
CA PRO A 315 -21.44 10.38 -6.80
C PRO A 315 -20.51 9.51 -5.98
N THR A 316 -19.26 9.36 -6.43
CA THR A 316 -18.22 8.62 -5.70
C THR A 316 -17.04 9.54 -5.40
N VAL A 317 -16.40 9.29 -4.26
CA VAL A 317 -15.20 9.98 -3.82
C VAL A 317 -14.29 8.96 -3.14
N GLN A 318 -13.04 9.33 -2.86
CA GLN A 318 -12.15 8.49 -2.05
C GLN A 318 -12.88 8.04 -0.76
N GLY A 319 -12.68 6.80 -0.32
CA GLY A 319 -13.38 6.24 0.85
C GLY A 319 -14.74 5.58 0.56
N SER A 320 -15.40 5.94 -0.56
CA SER A 320 -16.62 5.24 -0.99
C SER A 320 -16.34 3.88 -1.64
N SER A 321 -15.08 3.55 -1.94
CA SER A 321 -14.66 2.22 -2.37
C SER A 321 -15.12 1.15 -1.38
N GLY A 322 -15.80 0.13 -1.87
CA GLY A 322 -16.25 -1.02 -1.09
C GLY A 322 -17.64 -0.83 -0.49
N SER A 323 -18.29 0.31 -0.72
CA SER A 323 -19.66 0.56 -0.28
C SER A 323 -20.65 -0.40 -0.97
N PRO A 324 -21.65 -0.93 -0.25
CA PRO A 324 -22.76 -1.62 -0.88
C PRO A 324 -23.58 -0.63 -1.71
N VAL A 325 -23.94 -1.05 -2.92
CA VAL A 325 -24.93 -0.39 -3.78
C VAL A 325 -26.20 -1.22 -3.74
N ILE A 326 -27.30 -0.61 -3.28
CA ILE A 326 -28.55 -1.29 -2.96
C ILE A 326 -29.73 -0.73 -3.77
N ASN A 327 -30.76 -1.54 -3.95
CA ASN A 327 -32.08 -1.10 -4.44
C ASN A 327 -32.94 -0.52 -3.30
N GLU A 328 -34.19 -0.16 -3.63
CA GLU A 328 -35.19 0.33 -2.67
C GLU A 328 -35.57 -0.71 -1.58
N ASP A 329 -35.38 -2.01 -1.87
CA ASP A 329 -35.64 -3.10 -0.93
C ASP A 329 -34.47 -3.35 0.05
N GLY A 330 -33.34 -2.67 -0.14
CA GLY A 330 -32.13 -2.85 0.67
C GLY A 330 -31.25 -4.05 0.25
N ASP A 331 -31.56 -4.68 -0.89
CA ASP A 331 -30.76 -5.77 -1.44
C ASP A 331 -29.51 -5.23 -2.13
N VAL A 332 -28.37 -5.86 -1.86
CA VAL A 332 -27.09 -5.51 -2.50
C VAL A 332 -27.08 -5.99 -3.96
N LEU A 333 -26.89 -5.05 -4.87
CA LEU A 333 -26.78 -5.26 -6.32
C LEU A 333 -25.33 -5.15 -6.82
N ALA A 334 -24.49 -4.37 -6.14
CA ALA A 334 -23.08 -4.21 -6.47
C ALA A 334 -22.24 -3.75 -5.27
N VAL A 335 -20.92 -3.84 -5.41
CA VAL A 335 -19.93 -3.19 -4.53
C VAL A 335 -19.32 -2.03 -5.29
N ASN A 336 -19.43 -0.81 -4.76
CA ASN A 336 -18.89 0.38 -5.40
C ASN A 336 -17.38 0.27 -5.58
N PHE A 337 -16.87 0.64 -6.75
CA PHE A 337 -15.44 0.69 -7.04
C PHE A 337 -15.08 2.11 -7.46
N ALA A 338 -14.48 2.87 -6.54
CA ALA A 338 -13.97 4.20 -6.87
C ALA A 338 -12.53 4.06 -7.40
N LYS A 339 -12.33 4.28 -8.70
CA LYS A 339 -10.99 4.45 -9.28
C LYS A 339 -10.72 5.94 -9.44
N LEU A 340 -9.50 6.37 -9.12
CA LEU A 340 -9.04 7.73 -9.41
C LEU A 340 -9.18 8.02 -10.92
N ALA A 341 -9.95 9.08 -11.23
CA ALA A 341 -9.86 9.94 -12.41
C ALA A 341 -9.88 9.25 -13.79
N VAL A 342 -11.04 8.76 -14.23
CA VAL A 342 -11.38 8.73 -15.66
C VAL A 342 -12.78 9.28 -15.84
N SER A 343 -12.87 10.62 -15.89
CA SER A 343 -14.07 11.47 -16.06
C SER A 343 -15.07 11.50 -14.89
N ASP A 344 -15.37 12.71 -14.42
CA ASP A 344 -16.21 13.04 -13.25
C ASP A 344 -17.69 12.58 -13.33
N ASN A 345 -18.08 11.83 -14.37
CA ASN A 345 -19.49 11.56 -14.68
C ASN A 345 -19.85 10.06 -14.85
N PHE A 346 -18.91 9.12 -14.70
CA PHE A 346 -19.22 7.69 -14.81
C PHE A 346 -18.70 6.88 -13.63
N ASN A 347 -19.61 6.58 -12.69
CA ASN A 347 -19.34 5.72 -11.55
C ASN A 347 -19.78 4.29 -11.85
N PHE A 348 -19.03 3.31 -11.33
CA PHE A 348 -19.40 1.92 -11.51
C PHE A 348 -19.14 1.05 -10.29
N GLY A 349 -19.95 -0.01 -10.19
CA GLY A 349 -19.83 -1.04 -9.17
C GLY A 349 -19.51 -2.40 -9.78
N ILE A 350 -18.93 -3.27 -8.95
CA ILE A 350 -18.73 -4.70 -9.21
C ILE A 350 -20.08 -5.38 -9.03
N PRO A 351 -20.69 -5.96 -10.08
CA PRO A 351 -22.07 -6.43 -10.04
C PRO A 351 -22.22 -7.75 -9.27
N ILE A 352 -23.46 -8.02 -8.80
CA ILE A 352 -23.80 -9.18 -7.97
C ILE A 352 -23.34 -10.52 -8.53
N GLN A 353 -23.34 -10.70 -9.85
CA GLN A 353 -22.91 -11.94 -10.49
C GLN A 353 -21.43 -12.24 -10.19
N LYS A 354 -20.58 -11.21 -10.17
CA LYS A 354 -19.15 -11.34 -9.81
C LYS A 354 -18.97 -11.55 -8.32
N ILE A 355 -19.74 -10.84 -7.50
CA ILE A 355 -19.71 -10.98 -6.04
C ILE A 355 -20.07 -12.41 -5.64
N ARG A 356 -21.15 -12.97 -6.21
CA ARG A 356 -21.56 -14.37 -5.98
C ARG A 356 -20.49 -15.38 -6.40
N LYS A 357 -19.90 -15.20 -7.58
CA LYS A 357 -18.81 -16.06 -8.07
C LYS A 357 -17.62 -16.02 -7.11
N PHE A 358 -17.24 -14.83 -6.64
CA PHE A 358 -16.15 -14.64 -5.67
C PHE A 358 -16.43 -15.26 -4.29
N MET A 359 -17.66 -15.16 -3.81
CA MET A 359 -18.12 -15.81 -2.57
C MET A 359 -18.28 -17.33 -2.70
N GLY A 360 -18.10 -17.90 -3.89
CA GLY A 360 -18.21 -19.34 -4.12
C GLY A 360 -19.65 -19.86 -4.28
N TYR A 361 -20.63 -18.97 -4.48
CA TYR A 361 -21.99 -19.38 -4.86
C TYR A 361 -21.94 -20.01 -6.25
N ARG A 362 -21.97 -21.34 -6.31
CA ARG A 362 -22.17 -22.07 -7.56
C ARG A 362 -23.64 -21.96 -7.94
N LYS A 363 -23.94 -21.81 -9.23
CA LYS A 363 -25.27 -22.12 -9.75
C LYS A 363 -25.58 -23.57 -9.36
N THR A 364 -26.38 -23.77 -8.31
CA THR A 364 -27.16 -25.00 -8.19
C THR A 364 -28.18 -24.91 -9.32
N LEU A 365 -27.91 -25.67 -10.38
CA LEU A 365 -28.78 -25.84 -11.54
C LEU A 365 -30.13 -26.42 -11.13
#